data_AF-A0A966R384-F1
#
_entry.id   AF-A0A966R384-F1
#
_cell.length_a   1.000
_cell.length_b   1.000
_cell.length_c   1.000
_cell.angle_alpha   90.00
_cell.angle_beta   90.00
_cell.angle_gamma   90.00
#
_symmetry.space_group_name_H-M   'P 1'
#
loop_
_entity.id
_entity.type
_entity.pdbx_description
1 polymer ?
#
loop_
_entity_poly.entity_id
_entity_poly.type
_entity_poly.pdbx_seq_one_letter_code
_entity_poly.pdbx_strand_id
1 'polypeptide(L)'
;MTAFTGNTVTLTPTIATATSTQVLAADGFRKFLLIQNNSAADIAINFEGATLTGIAPTATNKCFVLKSTAGLNTIRFDTAFVPGGAITAYQTSGGTINTLVVIHG
;
A
#
# COMPACT_ATOMS: atom_id res chain seq x y z
N MET A 1 -24.24 18.81 2.47
CA MET A 1 -22.84 18.55 2.13
C MET A 1 -22.08 18.36 3.43
N THR A 2 -21.77 17.12 3.81
CA THR A 2 -21.00 16.86 5.02
C THR A 2 -19.54 17.16 4.72
N ALA A 3 -19.04 18.29 5.20
CA ALA A 3 -17.62 18.63 5.11
C ALA A 3 -16.88 17.86 6.20
N PHE A 4 -16.21 16.78 5.82
CA PHE A 4 -15.31 16.07 6.72
C PHE A 4 -13.94 16.74 6.63
N THR A 5 -13.53 17.41 7.71
CA THR A 5 -12.15 17.87 7.91
C THR A 5 -11.31 16.67 8.32
N GLY A 6 -10.29 16.37 7.52
CA GLY A 6 -9.25 15.38 7.82
C GLY A 6 -8.00 15.79 7.07
N ASN A 7 -6.91 16.07 7.79
CA ASN A 7 -5.64 16.36 7.14
C ASN A 7 -5.18 15.10 6.40
N THR A 8 -5.00 15.21 5.08
CA THR A 8 -4.39 14.15 4.30
C THR A 8 -2.96 13.93 4.80
N VAL A 9 -2.65 12.70 5.21
CA VAL A 9 -1.33 12.32 5.70
C VAL A 9 -0.57 11.60 4.59
N THR A 10 0.68 12.00 4.37
CA THR A 10 1.61 11.33 3.44
C THR A 10 2.67 10.59 4.24
N LEU A 11 2.85 9.30 3.93
CA LEU A 11 3.82 8.42 4.55
C LEU A 11 4.77 7.85 3.48
N THR A 12 6.05 7.76 3.82
CA THR A 12 7.08 7.10 3.02
C THR A 12 7.68 5.93 3.82
N PRO A 13 6.94 4.82 3.96
CA PRO A 13 7.38 3.66 4.74
C PRO A 13 8.67 3.06 4.18
N THR A 14 9.51 2.59 5.11
CA THR A 14 10.71 1.80 4.81
C THR A 14 10.32 0.32 4.77
N ILE A 15 10.49 -0.34 3.62
CA ILE A 15 10.13 -1.74 3.40
C ILE A 15 11.43 -2.54 3.23
N ALA A 16 11.76 -3.35 4.23
CA ALA A 16 12.94 -4.20 4.18
C ALA A 16 12.80 -5.29 3.11
N THR A 17 13.92 -5.71 2.54
CA THR A 17 13.96 -6.79 1.54
C THR A 17 13.35 -8.07 2.09
N ALA A 18 12.56 -8.75 1.24
CA ALA A 18 11.94 -10.04 1.51
C ALA A 18 11.16 -10.09 2.84
N THR A 19 10.64 -8.95 3.28
CA THR A 19 9.94 -8.81 4.57
C THR A 19 8.55 -8.21 4.33
N SER A 20 7.53 -8.76 4.99
CA SER A 20 6.21 -8.13 5.04
C SER A 20 6.24 -7.01 6.08
N THR A 21 6.00 -5.78 5.63
CA THR A 21 6.01 -4.60 6.47
C THR A 21 4.63 -3.98 6.52
N GLN A 22 4.09 -3.73 7.72
CA GLN A 22 2.89 -2.93 7.86
C GLN A 22 3.25 -1.47 7.54
N VAL A 23 2.63 -0.92 6.50
CA VAL A 23 2.90 0.44 6.01
C VAL A 23 1.85 1.46 6.45
N LEU A 24 0.66 0.97 6.81
CA LEU A 24 -0.39 1.80 7.40
C LEU A 24 -1.23 0.93 8.36
N ALA A 25 -1.55 1.47 9.53
CA ALA A 25 -2.44 0.82 10.49
C ALA A 25 -3.88 0.71 9.95
N ALA A 26 -4.70 -0.14 10.58
CA ALA A 26 -6.12 -0.20 10.25
C ALA A 26 -6.83 1.10 10.66
N ASP A 27 -7.72 1.58 9.81
CA ASP A 27 -8.55 2.75 10.04
C ASP A 27 -9.91 2.58 9.34
N GLY A 28 -10.95 2.28 10.11
CA GLY A 28 -12.30 2.07 9.61
C GLY A 28 -12.99 3.34 9.10
N PHE A 29 -12.42 4.53 9.33
CA PHE A 29 -13.00 5.81 8.92
C PHE A 29 -12.36 6.41 7.67
N ARG A 30 -11.32 5.77 7.12
CA ARG A 30 -10.59 6.21 5.93
C ARG A 30 -11.55 6.54 4.77
N LYS A 31 -11.42 7.74 4.20
CA LYS A 31 -12.20 8.31 3.09
C LYS A 31 -11.39 8.46 1.81
N PHE A 32 -10.07 8.39 1.90
CA PHE A 32 -9.15 8.43 0.77
C PHE A 32 -7.97 7.51 1.01
N LEU A 33 -7.55 6.81 -0.05
CA LEU A 33 -6.30 6.05 -0.05
C LEU A 33 -5.65 6.14 -1.43
N LEU A 34 -4.42 6.62 -1.47
CA LEU A 34 -3.55 6.54 -2.65
C LEU A 34 -2.25 5.86 -2.23
N ILE A 35 -1.83 4.87 -3.01
CA ILE A 35 -0.56 4.20 -2.83
C ILE A 35 0.18 4.27 -4.15
N GLN A 36 1.39 4.80 -4.12
CA GLN A 36 2.23 4.94 -5.30
C GLN A 36 3.60 4.30 -5.07
N ASN A 37 3.99 3.41 -5.99
CA ASN A 37 5.31 2.82 -6.06
C ASN A 37 6.22 3.73 -6.91
N ASN A 38 7.22 4.35 -6.27
CA ASN A 38 8.31 5.06 -6.96
C ASN A 38 9.62 4.27 -6.94
N SER A 39 9.57 2.97 -6.66
CA SER A 39 10.73 2.08 -6.71
C SER A 39 10.96 1.54 -8.12
N ALA A 40 12.21 1.13 -8.39
CA ALA A 40 12.55 0.33 -9.56
C ALA A 40 12.06 -1.12 -9.47
N ALA A 41 11.66 -1.58 -8.28
CA ALA A 41 11.14 -2.92 -8.05
C ALA A 41 9.61 -2.93 -7.88
N ASP A 42 8.99 -4.05 -8.25
CA ASP A 42 7.58 -4.30 -7.98
C ASP A 42 7.35 -4.42 -6.45
N ILE A 43 6.16 -4.01 -6.00
CA ILE A 43 5.76 -4.08 -4.59
C ILE A 43 4.42 -4.79 -4.50
N ALA A 44 4.33 -5.84 -3.68
CA ALA A 44 3.06 -6.47 -3.34
C ALA A 44 2.41 -5.72 -2.17
N ILE A 45 1.11 -5.47 -2.26
CA ILE A 45 0.29 -4.79 -1.25
C ILE A 45 -0.89 -5.68 -0.86
N ASN A 46 -1.23 -5.72 0.42
CA ASN A 46 -2.49 -6.27 0.91
C ASN A 46 -3.21 -5.22 1.76
N PHE A 47 -4.55 -5.19 1.66
CA PHE A 47 -5.41 -4.19 2.29
C PHE A 47 -6.14 -4.68 3.56
N GLU A 48 -5.87 -5.93 3.96
CA GLU A 48 -6.49 -6.61 5.10
C GLU A 48 -5.48 -6.82 6.25
N GLY A 49 -4.22 -6.44 6.07
CA GLY A 49 -3.15 -6.62 7.06
C GLY A 49 -2.54 -8.01 7.06
N ALA A 50 -2.79 -8.83 6.02
CA ALA A 50 -2.23 -10.17 5.95
C ALA A 50 -0.71 -10.14 5.80
N THR A 51 -0.04 -11.15 6.37
CA THR A 51 1.39 -11.35 6.18
C THR A 51 1.66 -11.79 4.75
N LEU A 52 2.41 -10.97 4.02
CA LEU A 52 2.83 -11.24 2.65
C LEU A 52 4.08 -12.11 2.64
N THR A 53 4.07 -13.20 1.88
CA THR A 53 5.21 -14.14 1.80
C THR A 53 5.95 -14.07 0.47
N GLY A 54 5.43 -13.30 -0.48
CA GLY A 54 5.99 -13.19 -1.83
C GLY A 54 5.31 -12.09 -2.63
N ILE A 55 5.85 -11.85 -3.83
CA ILE A 55 5.31 -10.85 -4.75
C ILE A 55 4.21 -11.39 -5.67
N ALA A 56 4.16 -12.71 -5.84
CA ALA A 56 3.16 -13.35 -6.69
C ALA A 56 1.84 -13.54 -5.93
N PRO A 57 0.70 -13.08 -6.48
CA PRO A 57 -0.60 -13.38 -5.92
C PRO A 57 -0.88 -14.88 -5.98
N THR A 58 -1.29 -15.47 -4.85
CA THR A 58 -1.75 -16.86 -4.77
C THR A 58 -3.02 -16.92 -3.92
N ALA A 59 -3.66 -18.10 -3.86
CA ALA A 59 -4.84 -18.30 -3.00
C ALA A 59 -4.56 -17.95 -1.53
N THR A 60 -3.33 -18.19 -1.07
CA THR A 60 -2.87 -17.92 0.30
C THR A 60 -2.23 -16.53 0.44
N ASN A 61 -1.51 -16.06 -0.58
CA ASN A 61 -0.88 -14.74 -0.63
C ASN A 61 -1.74 -13.79 -1.45
N LYS A 62 -2.82 -13.29 -0.84
CA LYS A 62 -3.75 -12.36 -1.48
C LYS A 62 -3.12 -10.97 -1.54
N CYS A 63 -2.41 -10.66 -2.60
CA CYS A 63 -1.79 -9.36 -2.80
C CYS A 63 -2.15 -8.75 -4.14
N PHE A 64 -2.16 -7.42 -4.17
CA PHE A 64 -2.13 -6.64 -5.39
C PHE A 64 -0.69 -6.23 -5.68
N VAL A 65 -0.22 -6.39 -6.92
CA VAL A 65 1.15 -6.04 -7.29
C VAL A 65 1.17 -4.65 -7.93
N LEU A 66 1.76 -3.68 -7.25
CA LEU A 66 2.12 -2.37 -7.80
C LEU A 66 3.40 -2.52 -8.61
N LYS A 67 3.28 -2.38 -9.93
CA LYS A 67 4.44 -2.47 -10.83
C LYS A 67 5.37 -1.26 -10.66
N SER A 68 6.65 -1.42 -10.97
CA SER A 68 7.58 -0.29 -11.05
C SER A 68 7.36 0.57 -12.31
N THR A 69 6.65 0.05 -13.31
CA THR A 69 6.37 0.74 -14.58
C THR A 69 5.27 1.78 -14.44
N ALA A 70 5.47 2.93 -15.09
CA ALA A 70 4.49 4.02 -15.16
C ALA A 70 3.11 3.51 -15.64
N GLY A 71 2.04 3.93 -14.94
CA GLY A 71 0.65 3.60 -15.26
C GLY A 71 0.06 2.42 -14.47
N LEU A 72 0.89 1.54 -13.91
CA LEU A 72 0.47 0.45 -13.00
C LEU A 72 1.15 0.52 -11.62
N ASN A 73 1.81 1.65 -11.36
CA ASN A 73 2.53 1.93 -10.14
C ASN A 73 1.70 2.71 -9.12
N THR A 74 0.43 3.02 -9.41
CA THR A 74 -0.44 3.79 -8.53
C THR A 74 -1.78 3.09 -8.36
N ILE A 75 -2.27 3.05 -7.12
CA ILE A 75 -3.64 2.68 -6.79
C ILE A 75 -4.28 3.87 -6.08
N ARG A 76 -5.53 4.15 -6.40
CA ARG A 76 -6.30 5.25 -5.82
C ARG A 76 -7.72 4.79 -5.52
N PHE A 77 -8.17 5.10 -4.31
CA PHE A 77 -9.53 4.92 -3.82
C PHE A 77 -10.06 6.27 -3.32
N ASP A 78 -11.09 6.78 -3.98
CA ASP A 78 -11.56 8.17 -3.82
C ASP A 78 -13.09 8.29 -3.67
N THR A 79 -13.82 7.19 -3.44
CA THR A 79 -15.28 7.18 -3.23
C THR A 79 -15.73 6.10 -2.23
N ALA A 80 -17.05 5.78 -2.18
CA ALA A 80 -17.82 5.07 -1.15
C ALA A 80 -17.25 3.76 -0.56
N PHE A 81 -16.19 3.19 -1.13
CA PHE A 81 -15.48 2.05 -0.59
C PHE A 81 -13.97 2.30 -0.58
N VAL A 82 -13.44 2.59 0.60
CA VAL A 82 -12.00 2.66 0.87
C VAL A 82 -11.65 1.54 1.85
N PRO A 83 -10.63 0.71 1.57
CA PRO A 83 -10.24 -0.35 2.50
C PRO A 83 -9.85 0.24 3.85
N GLY A 84 -10.53 -0.21 4.92
CA GLY A 84 -10.25 0.21 6.29
C GLY A 84 -9.27 -0.70 7.04
N GLY A 85 -8.85 -1.82 6.41
CA GLY A 85 -7.86 -2.72 6.98
C GLY A 85 -6.47 -2.10 7.06
N ALA A 86 -5.60 -2.77 7.80
CA ALA A 86 -4.17 -2.45 7.80
C ALA A 86 -3.61 -2.71 6.40
N ILE A 87 -2.61 -1.92 6.01
CA ILE A 87 -1.95 -2.08 4.72
C ILE A 87 -0.58 -2.70 4.99
N THR A 88 -0.32 -3.84 4.37
CA THR A 88 1.00 -4.49 4.39
C THR A 88 1.61 -4.42 3.01
N ALA A 89 2.92 -4.25 2.96
CA ALA A 89 3.71 -4.21 1.74
C ALA A 89 4.84 -5.24 1.80
N TYR A 90 5.23 -5.76 0.64
CA TYR A 90 6.33 -6.70 0.49
C TYR A 90 7.08 -6.43 -0.80
N GLN A 91 8.41 -6.55 -0.75
CA GLN A 91 9.30 -6.34 -1.89
C GLN A 91 10.46 -7.33 -1.84
N THR A 92 10.96 -7.73 -3.02
CA THR A 92 12.08 -8.69 -3.16
C THR A 92 13.34 -8.07 -3.74
N SER A 93 13.40 -6.75 -3.85
CA SER A 93 14.58 -6.05 -4.36
C SER A 93 15.80 -6.29 -3.48
N GLY A 94 17.00 -6.22 -4.06
CA GLY A 94 18.26 -6.45 -3.37
C GLY A 94 18.62 -5.46 -2.25
N GLY A 95 17.74 -4.49 -1.93
CA GLY A 95 17.93 -3.53 -0.85
C GLY A 95 16.61 -3.02 -0.26
N THR A 96 16.69 -2.29 0.86
CA THR A 96 15.52 -1.68 1.50
C THR A 96 14.95 -0.55 0.63
N ILE A 97 13.62 -0.48 0.49
CA ILE A 97 12.93 0.52 -0.34
C ILE A 97 12.19 1.52 0.56
N ASN A 98 12.37 2.81 0.29
CA ASN A 98 11.70 3.91 1.02
C ASN A 98 10.82 4.77 0.08
N THR A 99 10.57 4.28 -1.13
CA THR A 99 9.95 5.04 -2.23
C THR A 99 8.49 4.68 -2.46
N LEU A 100 7.90 3.83 -1.60
CA LEU A 100 6.45 3.69 -1.54
C LEU A 100 5.88 4.96 -0.89
N VAL A 101 4.95 5.63 -1.55
CA VAL A 101 4.22 6.77 -1.00
C VAL A 101 2.80 6.33 -0.69
N VAL A 102 2.38 6.49 0.55
CA VAL A 102 1.01 6.19 1.00
C VAL A 102 0.38 7.49 1.46
N ILE A 103 -0.70 7.89 0.80
CA ILE A 103 -1.48 9.06 1.11
C ILE A 103 -2.85 8.60 1.59
N HIS A 104 -3.28 9.01 2.78
CA HIS A 104 -4.59 8.65 3.31
C HIS A 104 -5.27 9.82 4.01
N GLY A 105 -6.60 9.76 4.09
CA GLY A 105 -7.47 10.74 4.76
C GLY A 105 -8.86 10.18 4.95
#